data_AF-A0A927UQQ9-F1
#
_entry.id   AF-A0A927UQQ9-F1
#
_cell.length_a   1.000
_cell.length_b   1.000
_cell.length_c   1.000
_cell.angle_alpha   90.00
_cell.angle_beta   90.00
_cell.angle_gamma   90.00
#
_symmetry.space_group_name_H-M   'P 1'
#
loop_
_entity.id
_entity.type
_entity.pdbx_description
1 polymer ?
#
loop_
_entity_poly.entity_id
_entity_poly.type
_entity_poly.pdbx_seq_one_letter_code
_entity_poly.pdbx_strand_id
1 'polypeptide(L)'
;MIDYWRPRLAVQNQLVKCKTIAKAIICINGEGVRKSLVNESLAIVDLETKFAVYEERKRIVEVVTSVFTGTEQEPFIEQIVDMVMLSDKPRILYLTSLKSFGKKNGTEVYRKVKGANMGYRGRINNIKTN
;
A
#
# COMPACT_ATOMS: atom_id res chain seq x y z
N MET A 1 -1.44 38.96 17.10
CA MET A 1 -2.30 39.79 16.23
C MET A 1 -3.74 39.37 16.50
N ILE A 2 -4.52 40.23 17.15
CA ILE A 2 -5.92 39.96 17.53
C ILE A 2 -6.80 40.17 16.31
N ASP A 3 -7.55 39.13 15.95
CA ASP A 3 -8.46 39.15 14.79
C ASP A 3 -9.71 39.96 15.14
N TYR A 4 -9.78 41.19 14.60
CA TYR A 4 -10.81 42.20 14.87
C TYR A 4 -12.25 41.70 14.62
N TRP A 5 -12.41 40.71 13.75
CA TRP A 5 -13.71 40.21 13.31
C TRP A 5 -14.25 39.06 14.15
N ARG A 6 -13.40 38.36 14.92
CA ARG A 6 -13.79 37.17 15.71
C ARG A 6 -14.95 37.39 16.69
N PRO A 7 -14.98 38.48 17.50
CA PRO A 7 -16.06 38.69 18.46
C PRO A 7 -17.39 39.14 17.82
N ARG A 8 -17.38 39.49 16.52
CA ARG A 8 -18.48 40.19 15.84
C ARG A 8 -19.19 39.31 14.80
N LEU A 9 -18.78 38.06 14.65
CA LEU A 9 -19.39 37.11 13.72
C LEU A 9 -20.48 36.30 14.43
N ALA A 10 -21.70 36.35 13.89
CA ALA A 10 -22.87 35.59 14.40
C ALA A 10 -22.66 34.06 14.35
N VAL A 11 -21.81 33.59 13.42
CA VAL A 11 -21.30 32.22 13.32
C VAL A 11 -19.79 32.32 13.17
N GLN A 12 -19.01 31.56 13.94
CA GLN A 12 -17.54 31.59 13.88
C GLN A 12 -17.01 30.92 12.59
N ASN A 13 -17.31 31.52 11.44
CA ASN A 13 -16.77 31.11 10.15
C ASN A 13 -15.27 31.47 10.13
N GLN A 14 -14.42 30.46 9.93
CA GLN A 14 -12.98 30.66 9.84
C GLN A 14 -12.58 30.97 8.39
N LEU A 15 -12.05 32.17 8.16
CA LEU A 15 -11.42 32.51 6.89
C LEU A 15 -9.93 32.14 6.96
N VAL A 16 -9.48 31.22 6.11
CA VAL A 16 -8.09 30.76 6.05
C VAL A 16 -7.49 31.11 4.69
N LYS A 17 -6.40 31.89 4.69
CA LYS A 17 -5.62 32.18 3.49
C LYS A 17 -4.43 31.23 3.41
N CYS A 18 -4.37 30.41 2.36
CA CYS A 18 -3.28 29.47 2.12
C CYS A 18 -2.91 29.41 0.63
N LYS A 19 -1.70 28.92 0.34
CA LYS A 19 -1.20 28.74 -1.04
C LYS A 19 -1.95 27.64 -1.81
N THR A 20 -2.45 26.63 -1.09
CA THR A 20 -3.21 25.51 -1.66
C THR A 20 -4.43 25.22 -0.81
N ILE A 21 -5.47 24.68 -1.46
CA ILE A 21 -6.71 24.26 -0.80
C ILE A 21 -6.43 23.17 0.24
N ALA A 22 -5.50 22.25 -0.04
CA ALA A 22 -5.10 21.21 0.91
C ALA A 22 -4.57 21.79 2.23
N LYS A 23 -3.68 22.80 2.15
CA LYS A 23 -3.20 23.51 3.35
C LYS A 23 -4.33 24.25 4.06
N ALA A 24 -5.25 24.87 3.32
CA ALA A 24 -6.41 25.52 3.91
C ALA A 24 -7.28 24.53 4.71
N ILE A 25 -7.51 23.33 4.17
CA ILE A 25 -8.29 22.27 4.82
C ILE A 25 -7.60 21.78 6.12
N ILE A 26 -6.27 21.66 6.11
CA ILE A 26 -5.49 21.28 7.31
C ILE A 26 -5.55 22.38 8.38
N CYS A 27 -5.44 23.65 7.98
CA CYS A 27 -5.37 24.79 8.89
C CYS A 27 -6.71 25.16 9.55
N ILE A 28 -7.85 24.68 9.04
CA ILE A 28 -9.16 24.90 9.66
C ILE A 28 -9.22 24.16 11.01
N ASN A 29 -9.75 24.82 12.05
CA ASN A 29 -10.02 24.18 13.35
C ASN A 29 -11.23 23.28 13.25
N GLY A 30 -11.07 22.03 13.71
CA GLY A 30 -12.10 21.00 13.65
C GLY A 30 -11.56 19.70 13.07
N GLU A 31 -12.22 18.61 13.45
CA GLU A 31 -12.04 17.30 12.84
C GLU A 31 -13.14 17.10 11.80
N GLY A 32 -12.77 16.55 10.65
CA GLY A 32 -13.72 16.29 9.58
C GLY A 32 -13.12 15.34 8.56
N VAL A 33 -13.99 14.59 7.88
CA VAL A 33 -13.61 13.58 6.87
C VAL A 33 -12.65 14.15 5.82
N ARG A 34 -12.90 15.40 5.38
CA ARG A 34 -12.05 16.09 4.41
C ARG A 34 -10.62 16.33 4.90
N LYS A 35 -10.47 16.60 6.20
CA LYS A 35 -9.17 16.85 6.82
C LYS A 35 -8.40 15.56 7.01
N SER A 36 -9.05 14.45 7.38
CA SER A 36 -8.37 13.16 7.46
C SER A 36 -7.89 12.68 6.10
N LEU A 37 -8.71 12.82 5.05
CA LEU A 37 -8.34 12.45 3.67
C LEU A 37 -7.14 13.27 3.16
N VAL A 38 -7.16 14.58 3.42
CA VAL A 38 -6.05 15.47 3.04
C VAL A 38 -4.80 15.15 3.86
N ASN A 39 -4.94 14.86 5.15
CA ASN A 39 -3.80 14.43 5.98
C ASN A 39 -3.26 13.05 5.61
N GLU A 40 -4.09 12.12 5.15
CA GLU A 40 -3.66 10.80 4.66
C GLU A 40 -2.89 10.93 3.34
N SER A 41 -3.40 11.76 2.42
CA SER A 41 -2.72 12.04 1.14
C SER A 41 -1.46 12.88 1.30
N LEU A 42 -1.39 13.77 2.30
CA LEU A 42 -0.21 14.56 2.65
C LEU A 42 0.66 13.93 3.73
N ALA A 43 0.25 12.79 4.28
CA ALA A 43 1.08 12.05 5.21
C ALA A 43 2.42 11.89 4.52
N ILE A 44 3.49 12.28 5.20
CA ILE A 44 4.85 12.10 4.70
C ILE A 44 5.01 10.59 4.63
N VAL A 45 4.69 10.06 3.45
CA VAL A 45 4.97 8.70 3.12
C VAL A 45 6.47 8.68 3.02
N ASP A 46 7.10 8.06 4.02
CA ASP A 46 8.53 7.89 4.05
C ASP A 46 8.99 7.36 2.69
N LEU A 47 9.74 8.21 1.96
CA LEU A 47 10.18 7.93 0.60
C LEU A 47 11.00 6.63 0.60
N GLU A 48 11.76 6.41 1.67
CA GLU A 48 12.54 5.20 1.90
C GLU A 48 11.62 3.97 1.98
N THR A 49 10.56 4.01 2.79
CA THR A 49 9.55 2.94 2.86
C THR A 49 8.91 2.64 1.50
N LYS A 50 8.50 3.67 0.72
CA LYS A 50 7.91 3.42 -0.61
C LYS A 50 8.91 2.90 -1.61
N PHE A 51 10.14 3.40 -1.56
CA PHE A 51 11.21 2.93 -2.43
C PHE A 51 11.54 1.45 -2.14
N ALA A 52 11.58 1.06 -0.86
CA ALA A 52 11.78 -0.34 -0.47
C ALA A 52 10.66 -1.26 -0.99
N VAL A 53 9.40 -0.82 -0.93
CA VAL A 53 8.26 -1.58 -1.50
C VAL A 53 8.38 -1.68 -3.03
N TYR A 54 8.80 -0.61 -3.69
CA TYR A 54 9.00 -0.60 -5.13
C TYR A 54 10.12 -1.55 -5.57
N GLU A 55 11.27 -1.52 -4.90
CA GLU A 55 12.41 -2.40 -5.17
C GLU A 55 12.03 -3.88 -4.97
N GLU A 56 11.30 -4.21 -3.89
CA GLU A 56 10.84 -5.58 -3.68
C GLU A 56 9.84 -6.01 -4.77
N ARG A 57 8.99 -5.08 -5.26
CA ARG A 57 8.09 -5.37 -6.39
C ARG A 57 8.85 -5.70 -7.65
N LYS A 58 9.85 -4.90 -7.96
CA LYS A 58 10.72 -5.14 -9.11
C LYS A 58 11.40 -6.51 -9.01
N ARG A 59 11.97 -6.83 -7.84
CA ARG A 59 12.58 -8.15 -7.57
C ARG A 59 11.59 -9.29 -7.79
N ILE A 60 10.38 -9.20 -7.24
CA ILE A 60 9.36 -10.25 -7.39
C ILE A 60 8.93 -10.38 -8.85
N VAL A 61 8.75 -9.28 -9.59
CA VAL A 61 8.38 -9.32 -11.02
C VAL A 61 9.44 -10.05 -11.84
N GLU A 62 10.71 -9.74 -11.66
CA GLU A 62 11.82 -10.40 -12.38
C GLU A 62 11.82 -11.91 -12.12
N VAL A 63 11.72 -12.28 -10.85
CA VAL A 63 11.76 -13.68 -10.42
C VAL A 63 10.51 -14.44 -10.89
N VAL A 64 9.30 -13.89 -10.74
CA VAL A 64 8.04 -14.50 -11.23
C VAL A 64 8.09 -14.66 -12.74
N THR A 65 8.52 -13.64 -13.48
CA THR A 65 8.63 -13.73 -14.94
C THR A 65 9.54 -14.88 -15.33
N SER A 66 10.75 -14.96 -14.77
CA SER A 66 11.69 -16.05 -15.09
C SER A 66 11.16 -17.46 -14.80
N VAL A 67 10.32 -17.62 -13.77
CA VAL A 67 9.79 -18.95 -13.37
C VAL A 67 8.55 -19.35 -14.17
N PHE A 68 7.78 -18.37 -14.66
CA PHE A 68 6.52 -18.62 -15.32
C PHE A 68 6.55 -18.39 -16.84
N THR A 69 7.63 -17.85 -17.40
CA THR A 69 7.83 -17.80 -18.86
C THR A 69 7.77 -19.20 -19.47
N GLY A 70 6.98 -19.37 -20.54
CA GLY A 70 6.79 -20.65 -21.22
C GLY A 70 5.89 -21.63 -20.47
N THR A 71 5.22 -21.19 -19.41
CA THR A 71 4.22 -21.99 -18.67
C THR A 71 2.81 -21.54 -19.01
N GLU A 72 1.81 -22.39 -18.77
CA GLU A 72 0.39 -22.03 -18.94
C GLU A 72 -0.04 -20.84 -18.06
N GLN A 73 0.76 -20.49 -17.04
CA GLN A 73 0.46 -19.41 -16.11
C GLN A 73 1.12 -18.07 -16.49
N GLU A 74 1.86 -18.00 -17.60
CA GLU A 74 2.48 -16.79 -18.12
C GLU A 74 1.50 -15.60 -18.29
N PRO A 75 0.26 -15.78 -18.79
CA PRO A 75 -0.71 -14.68 -18.89
C PRO A 75 -1.13 -14.08 -17.54
N PHE A 76 -0.86 -14.77 -16.43
CA PHE A 76 -1.27 -14.38 -15.09
C PHE A 76 -0.11 -13.90 -14.22
N ILE A 77 1.05 -13.57 -14.81
CA ILE A 77 2.24 -13.10 -14.08
C ILE A 77 1.89 -11.94 -13.15
N GLU A 78 1.16 -10.93 -13.61
CA GLU A 78 0.79 -9.77 -12.78
C GLU A 78 -0.07 -10.18 -11.58
N GLN A 79 -1.05 -11.07 -11.80
CA GLN A 79 -1.89 -11.60 -10.73
C GLN A 79 -1.09 -12.42 -9.71
N ILE A 80 -0.06 -13.15 -10.16
CA ILE A 80 0.84 -13.91 -9.28
C ILE A 80 1.71 -12.95 -8.46
N VAL A 81 2.26 -11.90 -9.08
CA VAL A 81 3.05 -10.86 -8.40
C VAL A 81 2.23 -10.21 -7.28
N ASP A 82 1.01 -9.77 -7.58
CA ASP A 82 0.15 -9.12 -6.60
C ASP A 82 -0.23 -10.07 -5.47
N MET A 83 -0.52 -11.34 -5.79
CA MET A 83 -0.79 -12.36 -4.79
C MET A 83 0.41 -12.56 -3.84
N VAL A 84 1.63 -12.64 -4.37
CA VAL A 84 2.85 -12.81 -3.56
C VAL A 84 3.06 -11.60 -2.66
N MET A 85 2.86 -10.40 -3.20
CA MET A 85 3.01 -9.15 -2.46
C MET A 85 2.03 -8.98 -1.29
N LEU A 86 0.80 -9.45 -1.46
CA LEU A 86 -0.24 -9.34 -0.44
C LEU A 86 -0.18 -10.47 0.61
N SER A 87 0.65 -11.50 0.41
CA SER A 87 0.61 -12.72 1.21
C SER A 87 1.70 -12.76 2.28
N ASP A 88 1.39 -12.28 3.48
CA ASP A 88 2.33 -12.31 4.62
C ASP A 88 2.58 -13.71 5.21
N LYS A 89 1.65 -14.67 5.00
CA LYS A 89 1.70 -16.01 5.63
C LYS A 89 1.60 -17.15 4.60
N PRO A 90 2.34 -18.27 4.78
CA PRO A 90 2.34 -19.43 3.86
C PRO A 90 0.95 -19.96 3.57
N ARG A 91 0.12 -19.99 4.61
CA ARG A 91 -1.26 -20.42 4.54
C ARG A 91 -2.11 -19.51 3.65
N ILE A 92 -1.90 -18.19 3.72
CA ILE A 92 -2.68 -17.22 2.95
C ILE A 92 -2.31 -17.35 1.46
N LEU A 93 -1.01 -17.41 1.13
CA LEU A 93 -0.56 -17.62 -0.24
C LEU A 93 -1.13 -18.89 -0.85
N TYR A 94 -1.12 -20.00 -0.09
CA TYR A 94 -1.70 -21.26 -0.55
C TYR A 94 -3.20 -21.13 -0.85
N LEU A 95 -3.98 -20.57 0.08
CA LEU A 95 -5.42 -20.40 -0.10
C LEU A 95 -5.76 -19.45 -1.25
N THR A 96 -5.03 -18.33 -1.38
CA THR A 96 -5.22 -17.37 -2.48
C THR A 96 -4.85 -18.00 -3.81
N SER A 97 -3.78 -18.79 -3.88
CA SER A 97 -3.39 -19.52 -5.11
C SER A 97 -4.50 -20.48 -5.55
N LEU A 98 -5.06 -21.25 -4.61
CA LEU A 98 -6.17 -22.17 -4.90
C LEU A 98 -7.44 -21.43 -5.35
N LYS A 99 -7.74 -20.28 -4.75
CA LYS A 99 -8.92 -19.49 -5.07
C LYS A 99 -8.81 -18.87 -6.47
N SER A 100 -7.65 -18.35 -6.84
CA SER A 100 -7.44 -17.65 -8.12
C SER A 100 -7.25 -18.61 -9.30
N PHE A 101 -6.54 -19.72 -9.10
CA PHE A 101 -6.11 -20.61 -10.20
C PHE A 101 -6.74 -22.01 -10.13
N GLY A 102 -7.60 -22.27 -9.14
CA GLY A 102 -8.19 -23.59 -8.91
C GLY A 102 -7.20 -24.61 -8.33
N LYS A 103 -7.67 -25.84 -8.12
CA LYS A 103 -6.93 -26.86 -7.36
C LYS A 103 -5.60 -27.27 -8.02
N LYS A 104 -5.62 -27.60 -9.32
CA LYS A 104 -4.45 -28.10 -10.04
C LYS A 104 -3.40 -26.99 -10.24
N ASN A 105 -3.80 -25.91 -10.93
CA ASN A 105 -2.88 -24.83 -11.26
C ASN A 105 -2.49 -24.02 -10.02
N GLY A 106 -3.40 -23.78 -9.08
CA GLY A 106 -3.07 -23.10 -7.83
C GLY A 106 -2.06 -23.85 -6.95
N THR A 107 -2.11 -25.18 -6.93
CA THR A 107 -1.10 -25.98 -6.23
C THR A 107 0.27 -25.90 -6.90
N GLU A 108 0.31 -25.86 -8.23
CA GLU A 108 1.55 -25.71 -9.00
C GLU A 108 2.17 -24.32 -8.80
N VAL A 109 1.36 -23.26 -8.91
CA VAL A 109 1.78 -21.88 -8.66
C VAL A 109 2.37 -21.75 -7.25
N TYR A 110 1.67 -22.24 -6.23
CA TYR A 110 2.18 -22.21 -4.85
C TYR A 110 3.51 -22.95 -4.72
N ARG A 111 3.66 -24.13 -5.36
CA ARG A 111 4.91 -24.89 -5.34
C ARG A 111 6.06 -24.15 -5.99
N LYS A 112 5.84 -23.55 -7.17
CA LYS A 112 6.87 -22.77 -7.89
C LYS A 112 7.29 -21.53 -7.10
N VAL A 113 6.31 -20.78 -6.59
CA VAL A 113 6.55 -19.58 -5.75
C VAL A 113 7.32 -19.95 -4.47
N LYS A 114 6.95 -21.04 -3.80
CA LYS A 114 7.65 -21.55 -2.62
C LYS A 114 9.06 -22.02 -2.95
N GLY A 115 9.24 -22.76 -4.05
CA GLY A 115 10.54 -23.29 -4.48
C GLY A 115 11.53 -22.21 -4.89
N ALA A 116 11.06 -21.12 -5.46
CA ALA A 116 11.88 -19.98 -5.84
C ALA A 116 12.13 -18.97 -4.71
N ASN A 117 11.72 -19.30 -3.46
CA ASN A 117 11.82 -18.40 -2.30
C ASN A 117 11.25 -16.99 -2.56
N MET A 118 10.22 -16.90 -3.41
CA MET A 118 9.55 -15.64 -3.77
C MET A 118 8.63 -15.13 -2.66
N GLY A 119 8.27 -16.01 -1.71
CA GLY A 119 7.48 -15.68 -0.53
C GLY A 119 8.15 -16.20 0.74
N TYR A 120 8.03 -15.42 1.82
CA TYR A 120 8.54 -15.66 3.18
C TYR A 120 9.99 -15.25 3.47
N ARG A 121 10.25 -13.95 3.41
CA ARG A 121 11.06 -13.31 4.46
C ARG A 121 10.12 -12.81 5.54
N GLY A 122 10.11 -13.44 6.71
CA GLY A 122 9.47 -12.91 7.91
C GLY A 122 10.17 -11.63 8.38
N ARG A 123 10.06 -10.52 7.65
CA ARG A 123 10.63 -9.22 8.01
C ARG A 123 9.68 -8.08 7.65
N ILE A 124 8.75 -7.84 8.57
CA ILE A 124 8.40 -6.48 9.02
C ILE A 124 8.23 -6.42 10.56
N ASN A 125 8.70 -7.45 11.29
CA ASN A 125 8.89 -7.37 12.74
C ASN A 125 10.35 -6.98 13.03
N ASN A 126 10.76 -5.75 12.71
CA ASN A 126 11.92 -5.12 13.36
C ASN A 126 12.09 -3.60 13.14
N ILE A 127 11.09 -2.89 12.61
CA ILE A 127 11.16 -1.42 12.43
C ILE A 127 10.22 -0.70 13.43
N LYS A 128 9.80 -1.36 14.52
CA LYS A 128 8.98 -0.74 15.59
C LYS A 128 9.45 -1.07 17.01
N THR A 129 10.76 -1.10 17.22
CA THR A 129 11.36 -1.05 18.57
C THR A 129 12.68 -0.28 18.49
N ASN A 130 12.57 1.04 18.38
CA ASN A 130 13.42 2.01 19.07
C ASN A 130 12.79 3.40 18.95
#